data_AF-A0A9E2I8X5-F1
#
_entry.id   AF-A0A9E2I8X5-F1
#
_cell.length_a   1.000
_cell.length_b   1.000
_cell.length_c   1.000
_cell.angle_alpha   90.00
_cell.angle_beta   90.00
_cell.angle_gamma   90.00
#
_symmetry.space_group_name_H-M   'P 1'
#
loop_
_entity.id
_entity.type
_entity.pdbx_description
1 polymer ?
#
loop_
_entity_poly.entity_id
_entity_poly.type
_entity_poly.pdbx_seq_one_letter_code
_entity_poly.pdbx_strand_id
1 'polypeptide(L)'
;MNIKYDDVVKLLVKKFPQFNFDEDDSDLPYIVAGDFARYLLKCFESKSFGELERGLNFIEELHLVIDQKTIELAKIGFIEGIQNVWKEKDSEKVYDFLGEESKKSWEQISKFWENVGSTVAPQP
;
A
#
# COMPACT_ATOMS: atom_id res chain seq x y z
N MET A 1 -3.69 12.17 -13.85
CA MET A 1 -4.17 10.86 -14.35
C MET A 1 -5.57 10.61 -13.77
N ASN A 2 -6.49 9.96 -14.49
CA ASN A 2 -7.86 9.70 -14.01
C ASN A 2 -8.08 8.20 -13.84
N ILE A 3 -7.49 7.61 -12.81
CA ILE A 3 -7.83 6.24 -12.38
C ILE A 3 -9.05 6.34 -11.46
N LYS A 4 -10.05 5.48 -11.71
CA LYS A 4 -11.22 5.31 -10.85
C LYS A 4 -11.03 4.10 -9.95
N TYR A 5 -11.68 4.12 -8.80
CA TYR A 5 -11.60 3.04 -7.81
C TYR A 5 -11.90 1.67 -8.43
N ASP A 6 -12.95 1.58 -9.24
CA ASP A 6 -13.40 0.34 -9.91
C ASP A 6 -12.42 -0.17 -10.98
N ASP A 7 -11.44 0.64 -11.38
CA ASP A 7 -10.42 0.30 -12.38
C ASP A 7 -9.07 -0.06 -11.75
N VAL A 8 -8.85 0.23 -10.46
CA VAL A 8 -7.54 0.06 -9.80
C VAL A 8 -7.05 -1.38 -9.92
N VAL A 9 -7.89 -2.36 -9.60
CA VAL A 9 -7.51 -3.77 -9.63
C VAL A 9 -7.18 -4.22 -11.05
N LYS A 10 -8.03 -3.88 -12.03
CA LYS A 10 -7.81 -4.20 -13.44
C LYS A 10 -6.49 -3.62 -13.94
N LEU A 11 -6.18 -2.38 -13.56
CA LEU A 11 -4.93 -1.73 -13.93
C LEU A 11 -3.73 -2.36 -13.23
N LEU A 12 -3.86 -2.73 -11.96
CA LEU A 12 -2.83 -3.40 -11.18
C LEU A 12 -2.47 -4.75 -11.83
N VAL A 13 -3.44 -5.62 -12.08
CA VAL A 13 -3.23 -6.93 -12.72
C VAL A 13 -2.59 -6.76 -14.11
N LYS A 14 -3.06 -5.78 -14.89
CA LYS A 14 -2.49 -5.47 -16.21
C LYS A 14 -1.03 -4.99 -16.13
N LYS A 15 -0.68 -4.18 -15.13
CA LYS A 15 0.69 -3.63 -14.95
C LYS A 15 1.65 -4.65 -14.33
N PHE A 16 1.14 -5.59 -13.54
CA PHE A 16 1.91 -6.58 -12.79
C PHE A 16 1.37 -7.99 -13.08
N PRO A 17 1.57 -8.55 -14.28
CA PRO A 17 1.07 -9.89 -14.63
C PRO A 17 1.66 -11.02 -13.77
N GLN A 18 2.81 -10.79 -13.14
CA GLN A 18 3.43 -11.70 -12.19
C GLN A 18 2.79 -11.67 -10.78
N PHE A 19 1.97 -10.65 -10.50
CA PHE A 19 1.10 -10.65 -9.33
C PHE A 19 -0.07 -11.59 -9.62
N ASN A 20 0.14 -12.87 -9.32
CA ASN A 20 -0.86 -13.92 -9.47
C ASN A 20 -1.89 -13.79 -8.34
N PHE A 21 -3.03 -13.19 -8.68
CA PHE A 21 -4.15 -12.95 -7.78
C PHE A 21 -5.43 -13.50 -8.43
N ASP A 22 -6.36 -13.97 -7.61
CA ASP A 22 -7.60 -14.57 -8.08
C ASP A 22 -8.53 -13.50 -8.67
N GLU A 23 -8.89 -13.61 -9.95
CA GLU A 23 -9.71 -12.58 -10.61
C GLU A 23 -11.11 -12.43 -9.96
N ASP A 24 -11.60 -13.48 -9.29
CA ASP A 24 -12.87 -13.46 -8.55
C ASP A 24 -12.83 -12.49 -7.35
N ASP A 25 -11.65 -12.23 -6.79
CA ASP A 25 -11.46 -11.28 -5.68
C ASP A 25 -11.30 -9.83 -6.18
N SER A 26 -11.41 -9.57 -7.50
CA SER A 26 -11.25 -8.22 -8.07
C SER A 26 -12.35 -7.23 -7.66
N ASP A 27 -13.48 -7.73 -7.17
CA ASP A 27 -14.56 -6.95 -6.56
C ASP A 27 -14.20 -6.46 -5.13
N LEU A 28 -13.05 -6.88 -4.57
CA LEU A 28 -12.60 -6.56 -3.23
C LEU A 28 -11.23 -5.83 -3.22
N PRO A 29 -11.16 -4.55 -3.68
CA PRO A 29 -9.90 -3.83 -3.84
C PRO A 29 -9.00 -3.76 -2.60
N TYR A 30 -9.58 -3.74 -1.40
CA TYR A 30 -8.81 -3.74 -0.15
C TYR A 30 -8.13 -5.08 0.14
N ILE A 31 -8.75 -6.21 -0.25
CA ILE A 31 -8.11 -7.53 -0.14
C ILE A 31 -6.94 -7.61 -1.13
N VAL A 32 -7.19 -7.19 -2.38
CA VAL A 32 -6.17 -7.10 -3.43
C VAL A 32 -4.98 -6.26 -2.96
N ALA A 33 -5.22 -5.13 -2.32
CA ALA A 33 -4.16 -4.25 -1.82
C ALA A 33 -3.28 -4.94 -0.76
N GLY A 34 -3.88 -5.73 0.13
CA GLY A 34 -3.16 -6.54 1.11
C GLY A 34 -2.31 -7.65 0.46
N ASP A 35 -2.84 -8.32 -0.56
CA ASP A 35 -2.06 -9.30 -1.34
C ASP A 35 -0.93 -8.65 -2.12
N PHE A 36 -1.18 -7.47 -2.68
CA PHE A 36 -0.15 -6.72 -3.38
C PHE A 36 0.95 -6.26 -2.43
N ALA A 37 0.62 -5.84 -1.21
CA ALA A 37 1.62 -5.58 -0.17
C ALA A 37 2.50 -6.81 0.08
N ARG A 38 1.91 -8.02 0.24
CA ARG A 38 2.70 -9.26 0.37
C ARG A 38 3.58 -9.54 -0.85
N TYR A 39 3.10 -9.23 -2.06
CA TYR A 39 3.88 -9.34 -3.28
C TYR A 39 5.10 -8.39 -3.29
N LEU A 40 4.93 -7.14 -2.86
CA LEU A 40 6.03 -6.19 -2.75
C LEU A 40 7.08 -6.64 -1.71
N LEU A 41 6.68 -7.31 -0.63
CA LEU A 41 7.63 -7.86 0.35
C LEU A 41 8.48 -8.94 -0.28
N LYS A 42 7.85 -9.84 -1.05
CA LYS A 42 8.58 -10.87 -1.80
C LYS A 42 9.55 -10.26 -2.81
N CYS A 43 9.18 -9.16 -3.47
CA CYS A 43 10.09 -8.43 -4.36
C CYS A 43 11.31 -7.89 -3.60
N PHE A 44 11.09 -7.30 -2.42
CA PHE A 44 12.17 -6.82 -1.56
C PHE A 44 13.09 -7.96 -1.08
N GLU A 45 12.52 -9.04 -0.55
CA GLU A 45 13.29 -10.20 -0.04
C GLU A 45 14.09 -10.92 -1.14
N SER A 46 13.56 -10.96 -2.36
CA SER A 46 14.25 -11.52 -3.54
C SER A 46 15.22 -10.55 -4.21
N LYS A 47 15.38 -9.32 -3.69
CA LYS A 47 16.20 -8.24 -4.28
C LYS A 47 15.74 -7.81 -5.68
N SER A 48 14.47 -8.03 -5.99
CA SER A 48 13.82 -7.59 -7.23
C SER A 48 13.41 -6.10 -7.12
N PHE A 49 14.38 -5.22 -6.84
CA PHE A 49 14.11 -3.81 -6.51
C PHE A 49 13.42 -3.04 -7.64
N GLY A 50 13.67 -3.38 -8.91
CA GLY A 50 12.95 -2.78 -10.03
C GLY A 50 11.44 -3.04 -9.99
N GLU A 51 11.01 -4.24 -9.59
CA GLU A 51 9.58 -4.56 -9.44
C GLU A 51 8.98 -3.91 -8.19
N LEU A 52 9.75 -3.86 -7.10
CA LEU A 52 9.36 -3.14 -5.89
C LEU A 52 9.10 -1.66 -6.19
N GLU A 53 10.06 -0.97 -6.83
CA GLU A 53 9.94 0.45 -7.18
C GLU A 53 8.78 0.68 -8.16
N ARG A 54 8.58 -0.18 -9.16
CA ARG A 54 7.43 -0.09 -10.06
C ARG A 54 6.10 -0.17 -9.29
N GLY A 55 6.00 -1.08 -8.33
CA GLY A 55 4.81 -1.24 -7.50
C GLY A 55 4.55 -0.05 -6.57
N LEU A 56 5.58 0.46 -5.92
CA LEU A 56 5.48 1.64 -5.05
C LEU A 56 5.16 2.91 -5.85
N ASN A 57 5.74 3.07 -7.04
CA ASN A 57 5.39 4.16 -7.96
C ASN A 57 3.94 4.07 -8.44
N PHE A 58 3.41 2.86 -8.65
CA PHE A 58 1.99 2.71 -8.96
C PHE A 58 1.10 3.17 -7.81
N ILE A 59 1.46 2.87 -6.55
CA ILE A 59 0.72 3.35 -5.38
C ILE A 59 0.81 4.88 -5.26
N GLU A 60 1.99 5.46 -5.48
CA GLU A 60 2.18 6.91 -5.52
C GLU A 60 1.30 7.58 -6.58
N GLU A 61 1.23 6.99 -7.78
CA GLU A 61 0.34 7.44 -8.85
C GLU A 61 -1.14 7.47 -8.42
N LEU A 62 -1.58 6.52 -7.58
CA LEU A 62 -2.95 6.48 -7.06
C LEU A 62 -3.22 7.60 -6.05
N HIS A 63 -2.23 8.07 -5.30
CA HIS A 63 -2.39 9.22 -4.40
C HIS A 63 -2.63 10.53 -5.15
N LEU A 64 -2.21 10.62 -6.42
CA LEU A 64 -2.26 11.84 -7.22
C LEU A 64 -3.50 11.96 -8.12
N VAL A 65 -4.45 11.03 -8.01
CA VAL A 65 -5.69 11.07 -8.80
C VAL A 65 -6.76 11.93 -8.12
N ILE A 66 -7.81 12.29 -8.86
CA ILE A 66 -8.91 13.13 -8.34
C ILE A 66 -9.90 12.32 -7.48
N ASP A 67 -10.03 11.02 -7.79
CA ASP A 67 -11.01 10.14 -7.20
C ASP A 67 -10.70 9.81 -5.72
N GLN A 68 -11.54 10.29 -4.80
CA GLN A 68 -11.28 10.18 -3.36
C GLN A 68 -11.23 8.74 -2.87
N LYS A 69 -12.08 7.85 -3.39
CA LYS A 69 -12.04 6.43 -3.04
C LYS A 69 -10.72 5.78 -3.47
N THR A 70 -10.19 6.18 -4.62
CA THR A 70 -8.87 5.70 -5.09
C THR A 70 -7.74 6.20 -4.19
N ILE A 71 -7.75 7.47 -3.79
CA ILE A 71 -6.77 8.03 -2.85
C ILE A 71 -6.86 7.32 -1.49
N GLU A 72 -8.07 7.06 -1.00
CA GLU A 72 -8.30 6.32 0.24
C GLU A 72 -7.78 4.88 0.14
N LEU A 73 -8.02 4.21 -0.98
CA LEU A 73 -7.47 2.87 -1.23
C LEU A 73 -5.94 2.89 -1.28
N ALA A 74 -5.33 3.90 -1.90
CA ALA A 74 -3.88 4.10 -1.89
C ALA A 74 -3.34 4.17 -0.45
N LYS A 75 -3.99 4.96 0.41
CA LYS A 75 -3.60 5.13 1.82
C LYS A 75 -3.90 3.90 2.69
N ILE A 76 -5.18 3.53 2.82
CA ILE A 76 -5.67 2.54 3.78
C ILE A 76 -5.52 1.12 3.23
N GLY A 77 -5.72 0.91 1.93
CA GLY A 77 -5.51 -0.40 1.33
C GLY A 77 -4.01 -0.72 1.21
N PHE A 78 -3.29 0.12 0.47
CA PHE A 78 -1.91 -0.19 0.10
C PHE A 78 -0.89 0.22 1.16
N ILE A 79 -0.82 1.49 1.57
CA ILE A 79 0.23 1.94 2.50
C ILE A 79 0.10 1.29 3.89
N GLU A 80 -1.11 1.25 4.45
CA GLU A 80 -1.33 0.52 5.72
C GLU A 80 -1.09 -0.99 5.55
N GLY A 81 -1.48 -1.58 4.42
CA GLY A 81 -1.18 -2.97 4.10
C GLY A 81 0.33 -3.27 4.10
N ILE A 82 1.14 -2.38 3.51
CA ILE A 82 2.60 -2.47 3.54
C ILE A 82 3.11 -2.34 4.98
N GLN A 83 2.69 -1.33 5.74
CA GLN A 83 3.09 -1.21 7.15
C GLN A 83 2.80 -2.50 7.93
N ASN A 84 1.60 -3.07 7.76
CA ASN A 84 1.18 -4.29 8.46
C ASN A 84 2.03 -5.50 8.11
N VAL A 85 2.34 -5.71 6.81
CA VAL A 85 3.13 -6.86 6.36
C VAL A 85 4.63 -6.69 6.71
N TRP A 86 5.12 -5.46 6.87
CA TRP A 86 6.53 -5.17 7.20
C TRP A 86 6.77 -4.98 8.70
N LYS A 87 5.76 -5.02 9.56
CA LYS A 87 5.89 -4.86 11.02
C LYS A 87 6.93 -5.80 11.65
N GLU A 88 7.06 -7.02 11.14
CA GLU A 88 8.04 -8.01 11.63
C GLU A 88 9.40 -7.91 10.94
N LYS A 89 9.55 -7.00 9.98
CA LYS A 89 10.76 -6.73 9.23
C LYS A 89 11.27 -5.33 9.58
N ASP A 90 12.45 -5.01 9.07
CA ASP A 90 13.01 -3.67 9.16
C ASP A 90 12.20 -2.71 8.26
N SER A 91 11.04 -2.26 8.77
CA SER A 91 10.05 -1.43 8.06
C SER A 91 10.63 -0.10 7.60
N GLU A 92 11.72 0.36 8.22
CA GLU A 92 12.44 1.57 7.79
C GLU A 92 13.03 1.42 6.38
N LYS A 93 13.34 0.19 5.94
CA LYS A 93 13.91 -0.05 4.61
C LYS A 93 12.95 0.18 3.46
N VAL A 94 11.64 -0.05 3.63
CA VAL A 94 10.68 0.20 2.54
C VAL A 94 10.33 1.68 2.42
N TYR A 95 10.40 2.42 3.53
CA TYR A 95 10.11 3.86 3.59
C TYR A 95 10.97 4.65 2.60
N ASP A 96 12.26 4.29 2.47
CA ASP A 96 13.18 4.98 1.55
C ASP A 96 12.76 4.90 0.08
N PHE A 97 12.08 3.82 -0.31
CA PHE A 97 11.57 3.62 -1.68
C PHE A 97 10.23 4.33 -1.93
N LEU A 98 9.56 4.84 -0.91
CA LEU A 98 8.26 5.49 -1.06
C LEU A 98 8.39 6.87 -1.72
N GLY A 99 7.41 7.18 -2.56
CA GLY A 99 7.15 8.54 -3.06
C GLY A 99 6.68 9.49 -1.96
N GLU A 100 6.54 10.77 -2.29
CA GLU A 100 6.26 11.82 -1.31
C GLU A 100 4.88 11.68 -0.67
N GLU A 101 3.84 11.40 -1.46
CA GLU A 101 2.47 11.27 -0.95
C GLU A 101 2.28 9.95 -0.18
N SER A 102 2.94 8.90 -0.63
CA SER A 102 3.03 7.63 0.09
C SER A 102 3.70 7.80 1.46
N LYS A 103 4.79 8.60 1.54
CA LYS A 103 5.46 8.95 2.82
C LYS A 103 4.55 9.74 3.75
N LYS A 104 3.86 10.77 3.24
CA LYS A 104 2.87 11.52 4.03
C LYS A 104 1.78 10.60 4.58
N SER A 105 1.29 9.67 3.76
CA SER A 105 0.29 8.67 4.18
C SER A 105 0.83 7.74 5.25
N TRP A 106 2.07 7.26 5.09
CA TRP A 106 2.77 6.43 6.07
C TRP A 106 2.84 7.13 7.44
N GLU A 107 3.33 8.37 7.48
CA GLU A 107 3.42 9.14 8.73
C GLU A 107 2.06 9.40 9.37
N GLN A 108 1.03 9.69 8.57
CA GLN A 108 -0.33 9.91 9.07
C GLN A 108 -0.89 8.64 9.72
N ILE A 109 -0.67 7.47 9.13
CA ILE A 109 -1.12 6.19 9.68
C ILE A 109 -0.33 5.87 10.96
N SER A 110 0.99 6.06 10.97
CA SER A 110 1.81 5.86 12.17
C SER A 110 1.34 6.74 13.34
N LYS A 111 1.14 8.04 13.09
CA LYS A 111 0.61 8.99 14.09
C LYS A 111 -0.78 8.60 14.59
N PHE A 112 -1.64 8.07 13.72
CA PHE A 112 -2.95 7.58 14.13
C PHE A 112 -2.82 6.43 15.14
N TRP A 113 -2.02 5.41 14.83
CA TRP A 113 -1.82 4.27 15.71
C TRP A 113 -1.11 4.62 17.02
N GLU A 114 -0.14 5.54 17.00
CA GLU A 114 0.50 6.07 18.22
C GLU A 114 -0.50 6.73 19.16
N ASN A 115 -1.40 7.57 18.62
CA ASN A 115 -2.41 8.25 19.42
C ASN A 115 -3.45 7.27 19.98
N VAL A 116 -3.90 6.30 19.18
CA VAL A 116 -4.81 5.25 19.65
C VAL A 116 -4.15 4.43 20.78
N GLY A 117 -2.90 4.00 20.60
CA GLY A 117 -2.14 3.26 21.60
C GLY A 117 -1.87 4.06 22.89
N SER A 118 -1.70 5.37 22.78
CA SER A 118 -1.52 6.27 23.94
C SER A 118 -2.82 6.47 24.74
N THR A 119 -3.98 6.49 24.08
CA THR A 119 -5.30 6.67 24.74
C THR A 119 -5.79 5.45 25.52
N VAL A 120 -5.17 4.28 25.38
CA VAL A 120 -5.50 3.06 26.15
C VAL A 120 -4.58 2.80 27.35
N ALA A 121 -3.59 3.66 27.62
CA ALA A 121 -2.81 3.58 28.85
C ALA A 121 -3.72 3.95 30.05
N PRO A 122 -3.92 3.06 31.04
CA PRO A 122 -4.70 3.39 32.22
C PRO A 122 -4.05 4.57 32.94
N GLN A 123 -4.84 5.61 33.21
CA GLN A 123 -4.43 6.71 34.09
C GLN A 123 -4.17 6.15 35.50
N PRO A 124 -3.15 6.65 36.22
CA PRO A 124 -2.76 6.15 37.55
C PRO A 124 -3.86 6.34 38.61
#